data_AF-A0A6P8UGZ9-F1
#
_entry.id   AF-A0A6P8UGZ9-F1
#
_cell.length_a   1.000
_cell.length_b   1.000
_cell.length_c   1.000
_cell.angle_alpha   90.00
_cell.angle_beta   90.00
_cell.angle_gamma   90.00
#
_symmetry.space_group_name_H-M   'P 1'
#
loop_
_entity.id
_entity.type
_entity.pdbx_description
1 polymer ?
#
loop_
_entity_poly.entity_id
_entity_poly.type
_entity_poly.pdbx_seq_one_letter_code
_entity_poly.pdbx_strand_id
1 'polypeptide(L)'
;MHQDFIQKKDPYRCLNENKGKFLADFKDVFHNVDQCQKKAEEFTDRCLKPAVEDFVNRSLGPDIIGEMRTSEQFSTRMSFQYSVLLDLLSEDTFEKYQSFISSYENYVKEWILNKILERFSNGSTVFEEQHLQSCVNSMNNAIQKAKTEKSGNIKSFVEVICQELVDKLVISQDALGAFMTLNKADQEQFAHWLTECVTEMAQTLREKFKKTDIQTKLQSLHVNPQDELFNTLIGCGEQCPFCKAPCEAGGTAHTEHFASLHRPQALGRYRWSNTNKLCIDICSSLVNSDISFLCIEREYQSHPYKGYKEMYPDWKIQADASLQASDYWKYVMAKFNDEFAAAYVAKPADIPEAWKEITPEQAEASLKESFLVI
;
A
#
# COMPACT_ATOMS: atom_id res chain seq x y z
N MET A 1 -27.07 21.51 5.35
CA MET A 1 -27.23 20.33 6.22
C MET A 1 -28.68 20.08 6.65
N HIS A 2 -29.34 20.99 7.39
CA HIS A 2 -30.76 20.80 7.80
C HIS A 2 -31.75 20.89 6.63
N GLN A 3 -31.57 21.84 5.72
CA GLN A 3 -32.39 21.96 4.50
C GLN A 3 -32.19 20.79 3.53
N ASP A 4 -30.97 20.27 3.38
CA ASP A 4 -30.70 19.10 2.50
C ASP A 4 -31.35 17.83 3.04
N PHE A 5 -31.36 17.64 4.36
CA PHE A 5 -32.04 16.52 5.02
C PHE A 5 -33.56 16.61 4.87
N ILE A 6 -34.14 17.82 4.99
CA ILE A 6 -35.57 18.07 4.75
C ILE A 6 -35.92 17.84 3.27
N GLN A 7 -35.06 18.27 2.34
CA GLN A 7 -35.25 18.03 0.91
C GLN A 7 -35.15 16.55 0.53
N LYS A 8 -34.24 15.77 1.14
CA LYS A 8 -34.10 14.32 0.92
C LYS A 8 -35.27 13.50 1.47
N LYS A 9 -35.97 14.01 2.49
CA LYS A 9 -37.12 13.33 3.12
C LYS A 9 -38.48 13.90 2.72
N ASP A 10 -38.52 14.81 1.74
CA ASP A 10 -39.77 15.32 1.19
C ASP A 10 -40.56 14.17 0.51
N PRO A 11 -41.79 13.86 0.97
CA PRO A 11 -42.56 12.73 0.44
C PRO A 11 -42.90 12.86 -1.04
N TYR A 12 -43.10 14.08 -1.54
CA TYR A 12 -43.46 14.32 -2.94
C TYR A 12 -42.27 14.10 -3.88
N ARG A 13 -41.07 14.56 -3.50
CA ARG A 13 -39.81 14.26 -4.20
C ARG A 13 -39.49 12.78 -4.14
N CYS A 14 -39.52 12.16 -2.96
CA CYS A 14 -39.25 10.74 -2.81
C CYS A 14 -40.22 9.89 -3.66
N LEU A 15 -41.50 10.29 -3.73
CA LEU A 15 -42.49 9.65 -4.61
C LEU A 15 -42.14 9.82 -6.09
N ASN A 16 -41.76 11.03 -6.52
CA ASN A 16 -41.40 11.29 -7.92
C ASN A 16 -40.10 10.61 -8.33
N GLU A 17 -39.08 10.60 -7.47
CA GLU A 17 -37.79 9.92 -7.68
C GLU A 17 -37.96 8.40 -7.81
N ASN A 18 -38.87 7.81 -7.03
CA ASN A 18 -39.13 6.37 -7.04
C ASN A 18 -40.34 5.96 -7.89
N LYS A 19 -40.95 6.88 -8.64
CA LYS A 19 -42.20 6.64 -9.39
C LYS A 19 -42.11 5.45 -10.34
N GLY A 20 -40.98 5.32 -11.05
CA GLY A 20 -40.72 4.17 -11.92
C GLY A 20 -40.68 2.85 -11.16
N LYS A 21 -40.13 2.85 -9.94
CA LYS A 21 -40.06 1.68 -9.07
C LYS A 21 -41.44 1.28 -8.56
N PHE A 22 -42.24 2.23 -8.08
CA PHE A 22 -43.61 1.96 -7.65
C PHE A 22 -44.48 1.43 -8.79
N LEU A 23 -44.30 1.94 -10.01
CA LEU A 23 -45.00 1.42 -11.19
C LEU A 23 -44.59 -0.02 -11.53
N ALA A 24 -43.30 -0.35 -11.41
CA ALA A 24 -42.82 -1.72 -11.62
C ALA A 24 -43.39 -2.67 -10.56
N ASP A 25 -43.32 -2.30 -9.28
CA ASP A 25 -43.92 -3.08 -8.20
C ASP A 25 -45.43 -3.28 -8.38
N PHE A 26 -46.15 -2.23 -8.79
CA PHE A 26 -47.58 -2.32 -9.10
C PHE A 26 -47.87 -3.31 -10.23
N LYS A 27 -47.10 -3.27 -11.32
CA LYS A 27 -47.27 -4.22 -12.44
C LYS A 27 -47.02 -5.65 -11.99
N ASP A 28 -46.05 -5.89 -11.13
CA ASP A 28 -45.73 -7.26 -10.70
C ASP A 28 -46.79 -7.82 -9.75
N VAL A 29 -47.33 -6.98 -8.86
CA VAL A 29 -48.50 -7.34 -8.05
C VAL A 29 -49.71 -7.61 -8.96
N PHE A 30 -49.92 -6.78 -9.98
CA PHE A 30 -51.02 -6.94 -10.93
C PHE A 30 -50.94 -8.25 -11.74
N HIS A 31 -49.73 -8.70 -12.08
CA HIS A 31 -49.50 -9.96 -12.81
C HIS A 31 -49.30 -11.19 -11.89
N ASN A 32 -49.51 -11.07 -10.57
CA ASN A 32 -49.29 -12.13 -9.58
C ASN A 32 -47.87 -12.74 -9.59
N VAL A 33 -46.84 -11.92 -9.87
CA VAL A 33 -45.44 -12.34 -9.73
C VAL A 33 -45.13 -12.62 -8.25
N ASP A 34 -44.34 -13.67 -7.97
CA ASP A 34 -43.91 -14.01 -6.61
C ASP A 34 -43.17 -12.82 -5.96
N GLN A 35 -43.89 -12.12 -5.09
CA GLN A 35 -43.39 -10.92 -4.41
C GLN A 35 -42.28 -11.25 -3.42
N CYS A 36 -42.25 -12.47 -2.86
CA CYS A 36 -41.19 -12.90 -1.96
C CYS A 36 -39.87 -13.03 -2.73
N GLN A 37 -39.90 -13.69 -3.89
CA GLN A 37 -38.73 -13.87 -4.75
C GLN A 37 -38.16 -12.54 -5.21
N LYS A 38 -38.98 -11.72 -5.89
CA LYS A 38 -38.52 -10.44 -6.44
C LYS A 38 -37.90 -9.54 -5.37
N LYS A 39 -38.45 -9.56 -4.16
CA LYS A 39 -37.97 -8.72 -3.07
C LYS A 39 -36.71 -9.28 -2.43
N ALA A 40 -36.58 -10.60 -2.34
CA ALA A 40 -35.31 -11.22 -1.96
C ALA A 40 -34.19 -10.82 -2.95
N GLU A 41 -34.47 -10.85 -4.26
CA GLU A 41 -33.55 -10.39 -5.30
C GLU A 41 -33.19 -8.92 -5.14
N GLU A 42 -34.19 -8.02 -5.00
CA GLU A 42 -33.94 -6.59 -4.81
C GLU A 42 -33.09 -6.28 -3.57
N PHE A 43 -33.37 -6.93 -2.44
CA PHE A 43 -32.60 -6.74 -1.21
C PHE A 43 -31.17 -7.25 -1.38
N THR A 44 -31.00 -8.42 -2.00
CA THR A 44 -29.68 -9.01 -2.26
C THR A 44 -28.85 -8.11 -3.17
N ASP A 45 -29.37 -7.74 -4.34
CA ASP A 45 -28.60 -7.00 -5.35
C ASP A 45 -28.31 -5.55 -4.97
N ARG A 46 -29.25 -4.89 -4.28
CA ARG A 46 -29.11 -3.45 -3.97
C ARG A 46 -28.48 -3.17 -2.61
N CYS A 47 -28.55 -4.13 -1.69
CA CYS A 47 -28.12 -3.92 -0.30
C CYS A 47 -26.98 -4.86 0.08
N LEU A 48 -27.20 -6.18 -0.01
CA LEU A 48 -26.21 -7.16 0.47
C LEU A 48 -24.98 -7.24 -0.43
N LYS A 49 -25.18 -7.38 -1.74
CA LYS A 49 -24.08 -7.55 -2.71
C LYS A 49 -23.07 -6.39 -2.67
N PRO A 50 -23.49 -5.11 -2.73
CA PRO A 50 -22.54 -4.01 -2.61
C PRO A 50 -21.83 -3.97 -1.25
N ALA A 51 -22.54 -4.28 -0.16
CA ALA A 51 -21.96 -4.29 1.18
C ALA A 51 -20.92 -5.41 1.35
N VAL A 52 -21.13 -6.57 0.72
CA VAL A 52 -20.17 -7.68 0.70
C VAL A 52 -18.95 -7.31 -0.15
N GLU A 53 -19.15 -6.73 -1.33
CA GLU A 53 -18.03 -6.26 -2.16
C GLU A 53 -17.16 -5.25 -1.42
N ASP A 54 -17.78 -4.27 -0.77
CA ASP A 54 -17.09 -3.28 0.05
C ASP A 54 -16.32 -3.92 1.22
N PHE A 55 -16.96 -4.84 1.94
CA PHE A 55 -16.33 -5.59 3.03
C PHE A 55 -15.11 -6.40 2.58
N VAL A 56 -15.18 -7.07 1.43
CA VAL A 56 -14.05 -7.82 0.90
C VAL A 56 -12.93 -6.84 0.53
N ASN A 57 -13.22 -5.77 -0.21
CA ASN A 57 -12.21 -4.81 -0.65
C ASN A 57 -11.53 -4.06 0.51
N ARG A 58 -12.26 -3.74 1.59
CA ARG A 58 -11.64 -3.12 2.78
C ARG A 58 -10.73 -4.08 3.55
N SER A 59 -10.97 -5.38 3.45
CA SER A 59 -10.23 -6.41 4.19
C SER A 59 -8.97 -6.86 3.45
N LEU A 60 -9.01 -6.85 2.11
CA LEU A 60 -7.90 -7.31 1.26
C LEU A 60 -6.59 -6.53 1.46
N GLY A 61 -6.65 -5.22 1.70
CA GLY A 61 -5.45 -4.41 1.95
C GLY A 61 -4.64 -4.96 3.14
N PRO A 62 -5.24 -5.02 4.34
CA PRO A 62 -4.64 -5.68 5.51
C PRO A 62 -4.16 -7.11 5.27
N ASP A 63 -4.93 -7.94 4.56
CA ASP A 63 -4.53 -9.33 4.28
C ASP A 63 -3.26 -9.41 3.42
N ILE A 64 -3.17 -8.60 2.37
CA ILE A 64 -2.00 -8.53 1.49
C ILE A 64 -0.78 -8.07 2.30
N ILE A 65 -0.93 -7.05 3.14
CA ILE A 65 0.16 -6.57 4.01
C ILE A 65 0.62 -7.69 4.94
N GLY A 66 -0.33 -8.39 5.58
CA GLY A 66 -0.05 -9.50 6.49
C GLY A 66 0.71 -10.64 5.80
N GLU A 67 0.22 -11.04 4.62
CA GLU A 67 0.84 -12.08 3.81
C GLU A 67 2.26 -11.69 3.35
N MET A 68 2.46 -10.47 2.87
CA MET A 68 3.78 -10.00 2.47
C MET A 68 4.77 -10.05 3.63
N ARG A 69 4.34 -9.70 4.86
CA ARG A 69 5.18 -9.76 6.07
C ARG A 69 5.53 -11.18 6.53
N THR A 70 4.92 -12.22 5.98
CA THR A 70 5.38 -13.60 6.22
C THR A 70 6.70 -13.89 5.50
N SER A 71 7.04 -13.11 4.46
CA SER A 71 8.32 -13.19 3.77
C SER A 71 9.42 -12.50 4.57
N GLU A 72 10.59 -13.13 4.64
CA GLU A 72 11.77 -12.59 5.33
C GLU A 72 12.14 -11.18 4.83
N GLN A 73 11.99 -10.93 3.52
CA GLN A 73 12.29 -9.65 2.88
C GLN A 73 11.45 -8.48 3.43
N PHE A 74 10.27 -8.76 4.00
CA PHE A 74 9.35 -7.75 4.56
C PHE A 74 9.21 -7.86 6.08
N SER A 75 10.00 -8.72 6.72
CA SER A 75 9.90 -9.01 8.15
C SER A 75 10.42 -7.87 9.02
N THR A 76 11.58 -7.31 8.66
CA THR A 76 12.22 -6.19 9.35
C THR A 76 12.71 -5.15 8.35
N ARG A 77 12.95 -3.92 8.84
CA ARG A 77 13.57 -2.86 8.05
C ARG A 77 14.93 -3.27 7.48
N MET A 78 15.75 -3.93 8.30
CA MET A 78 17.09 -4.35 7.91
C MET A 78 17.04 -5.42 6.80
N SER A 79 16.18 -6.42 6.97
CA SER A 79 15.93 -7.45 5.95
C SER A 79 15.43 -6.83 4.64
N PHE A 80 14.54 -5.84 4.73
CA PHE A 80 14.01 -5.14 3.56
C PHE A 80 15.08 -4.34 2.82
N GLN A 81 15.86 -3.51 3.53
CA GLN A 81 16.94 -2.73 2.92
C GLN A 81 18.00 -3.65 2.31
N TYR A 82 18.35 -4.74 2.98
CA TYR A 82 19.21 -5.79 2.45
C TYR A 82 18.67 -6.37 1.14
N SER A 83 17.39 -6.78 1.11
CA SER A 83 16.78 -7.37 -0.10
C SER A 83 16.75 -6.41 -1.28
N VAL A 84 16.44 -5.13 -1.06
CA VAL A 84 16.46 -4.12 -2.14
C VAL A 84 17.86 -3.93 -2.71
N LEU A 85 18.90 -3.87 -1.86
CA LEU A 85 20.29 -3.71 -2.30
C LEU A 85 20.84 -4.98 -2.97
N LEU A 86 20.40 -6.16 -2.53
CA LEU A 86 20.73 -7.45 -3.15
C LEU A 86 20.10 -7.58 -4.54
N ASP A 87 18.84 -7.17 -4.71
CA ASP A 87 18.19 -7.15 -6.03
C ASP A 87 18.92 -6.16 -6.96
N LEU A 88 19.31 -4.99 -6.47
CA LEU A 88 20.14 -4.02 -7.22
C LEU A 88 21.50 -4.60 -7.64
N LEU A 89 22.15 -5.38 -6.77
CA LEU A 89 23.40 -6.07 -7.08
C LEU A 89 23.22 -7.12 -8.16
N SER A 90 22.08 -7.82 -8.15
CA SER A 90 21.77 -8.89 -9.09
C SER A 90 21.40 -8.35 -10.47
N GLU A 91 20.66 -7.25 -10.53
CA GLU A 91 20.29 -6.56 -11.77
C GLU A 91 21.49 -5.83 -12.40
N ASP A 92 22.37 -5.28 -11.56
CA ASP A 92 23.71 -4.85 -11.94
C ASP A 92 23.78 -3.83 -13.10
N THR A 93 22.80 -2.92 -13.15
CA THR A 93 22.67 -1.88 -14.19
C THR A 93 22.73 -0.47 -13.60
N PHE A 94 23.43 0.42 -14.28
CA PHE A 94 23.61 1.81 -13.84
C PHE A 94 22.27 2.54 -13.65
N GLU A 95 21.31 2.35 -14.56
CA GLU A 95 20.02 3.02 -14.56
C GLU A 95 19.22 2.71 -13.29
N LYS A 96 19.29 1.46 -12.82
CA LYS A 96 18.63 1.04 -11.58
C LYS A 96 19.27 1.68 -10.36
N TYR A 97 20.60 1.69 -10.28
CA TYR A 97 21.32 2.41 -9.22
C TYR A 97 21.01 3.90 -9.23
N GLN A 98 21.03 4.54 -10.41
CA GLN A 98 20.73 5.96 -10.55
C GLN A 98 19.30 6.27 -10.12
N SER A 99 18.32 5.46 -10.51
CA SER A 99 16.92 5.60 -10.10
C SER A 99 16.76 5.42 -8.59
N PHE A 100 17.34 4.36 -8.02
CA PHE A 100 17.35 4.12 -6.58
C PHE A 100 17.95 5.28 -5.77
N ILE A 101 19.04 5.88 -6.26
CA ILE A 101 19.73 6.97 -5.56
C ILE A 101 18.97 8.29 -5.68
N SER A 102 18.46 8.61 -6.87
CA SER A 102 17.87 9.91 -7.18
C SER A 102 16.36 10.01 -6.90
N SER A 103 15.67 8.87 -6.88
CA SER A 103 14.21 8.75 -6.71
C SER A 103 13.90 7.59 -5.75
N TYR A 104 14.52 7.60 -4.57
CA TYR A 104 14.50 6.47 -3.62
C TYR A 104 13.09 5.98 -3.28
N GLU A 105 12.19 6.87 -2.88
CA GLU A 105 10.82 6.49 -2.53
C GLU A 105 10.10 5.82 -3.71
N ASN A 106 10.15 6.42 -4.90
CA ASN A 106 9.51 5.87 -6.09
C ASN A 106 10.09 4.50 -6.45
N TYR A 107 11.42 4.37 -6.45
CA TYR A 107 12.09 3.11 -6.75
C TYR A 107 11.67 2.00 -5.78
N VAL A 108 11.69 2.29 -4.48
CA VAL A 108 11.35 1.31 -3.45
C VAL A 108 9.85 0.95 -3.51
N LYS A 109 8.98 1.94 -3.73
CA LYS A 109 7.55 1.68 -3.94
C LYS A 109 7.31 0.79 -5.15
N GLU A 110 7.97 1.06 -6.28
CA GLU A 110 7.89 0.20 -7.47
C GLU A 110 8.38 -1.22 -7.18
N TRP A 111 9.48 -1.35 -6.43
CA TRP A 111 10.01 -2.65 -5.99
C TRP A 111 8.99 -3.42 -5.12
N ILE A 112 8.37 -2.77 -4.14
CA ILE A 112 7.32 -3.36 -3.29
C ILE A 112 6.15 -3.85 -4.14
N LEU A 113 5.68 -3.00 -5.07
CA LEU A 113 4.58 -3.34 -5.96
C LEU A 113 4.92 -4.59 -6.79
N ASN A 114 6.11 -4.65 -7.38
CA ASN A 114 6.55 -5.82 -8.16
C ASN A 114 6.57 -7.10 -7.32
N LYS A 115 7.05 -7.05 -6.07
CA LYS A 115 7.02 -8.21 -5.17
C LYS A 115 5.60 -8.63 -4.78
N ILE A 116 4.68 -7.69 -4.59
CA ILE A 116 3.26 -8.00 -4.39
C ILE A 116 2.70 -8.69 -5.63
N LEU A 117 2.93 -8.13 -6.81
CA LEU A 117 2.45 -8.72 -8.07
C LEU A 117 3.01 -10.13 -8.28
N GLU A 118 4.28 -10.35 -7.99
CA GLU A 118 4.92 -11.67 -8.05
C GLU A 118 4.26 -12.67 -7.08
N ARG A 119 4.11 -12.29 -5.80
CA ARG A 119 3.51 -13.16 -4.76
C ARG A 119 2.07 -13.55 -5.09
N PHE A 120 1.31 -12.64 -5.70
CA PHE A 120 -0.12 -12.82 -5.97
C PHE A 120 -0.43 -13.14 -7.46
N SER A 121 0.60 -13.31 -8.30
CA SER A 121 0.49 -13.57 -9.74
C SER A 121 -0.31 -14.84 -10.08
N ASN A 122 -0.26 -15.85 -9.21
CA ASN A 122 -0.98 -17.11 -9.38
C ASN A 122 -2.47 -17.04 -9.03
N GLY A 123 -3.03 -15.83 -8.86
CA GLY A 123 -4.46 -15.63 -8.66
C GLY A 123 -4.97 -16.19 -7.34
N SER A 124 -4.18 -16.08 -6.26
CA SER A 124 -4.63 -16.48 -4.93
C SER A 124 -5.86 -15.66 -4.54
N THR A 125 -7.05 -16.24 -4.72
CA THR A 125 -8.33 -15.67 -4.24
C THR A 125 -8.69 -16.19 -2.85
N VAL A 126 -7.69 -16.66 -2.09
CA VAL A 126 -7.93 -17.35 -0.82
C VAL A 126 -8.57 -16.39 0.17
N PHE A 127 -8.12 -15.14 0.22
CA PHE A 127 -8.66 -14.12 1.12
C PHE A 127 -10.08 -13.70 0.72
N GLU A 128 -10.32 -13.43 -0.57
CA GLU A 128 -11.66 -13.11 -1.07
C GLU A 128 -12.66 -14.22 -0.77
N GLU A 129 -12.26 -15.48 -1.00
CA GLU A 129 -13.10 -16.64 -0.74
C GLU A 129 -13.41 -16.80 0.76
N GLN A 130 -12.39 -16.64 1.61
CA GLN A 130 -12.55 -16.69 3.07
C GLN A 130 -13.51 -15.60 3.56
N HIS A 131 -13.32 -14.36 3.13
CA HIS A 131 -14.17 -13.23 3.51
C HIS A 131 -15.59 -13.37 2.98
N LEU A 132 -15.74 -13.76 1.72
CA LEU A 132 -17.04 -14.01 1.10
C LEU A 132 -17.81 -15.11 1.84
N GLN A 133 -17.16 -16.25 2.11
CA GLN A 133 -17.79 -17.35 2.85
C GLN A 133 -18.16 -16.92 4.28
N SER A 134 -17.29 -16.13 4.92
CA SER A 134 -17.55 -15.55 6.23
C SER A 134 -18.79 -14.64 6.21
N CYS A 135 -18.97 -13.81 5.16
CA CYS A 135 -20.18 -12.99 4.97
C CYS A 135 -21.42 -13.85 4.73
N VAL A 136 -21.35 -14.84 3.84
CA VAL A 136 -22.47 -15.77 3.53
C VAL A 136 -22.93 -16.49 4.79
N ASN A 137 -22.00 -16.98 5.60
CA ASN A 137 -22.34 -17.64 6.87
C ASN A 137 -23.05 -16.68 7.84
N SER A 138 -22.56 -15.43 7.96
CA SER A 138 -23.22 -14.40 8.78
C SER A 138 -24.63 -14.08 8.27
N MET A 139 -24.83 -13.94 6.96
CA MET A 139 -26.14 -13.69 6.37
C MET A 139 -27.10 -14.85 6.60
N ASN A 140 -26.66 -16.09 6.36
CA ASN A 140 -27.49 -17.28 6.61
C ASN A 140 -27.90 -17.40 8.09
N ASN A 141 -26.98 -17.12 9.02
CA ASN A 141 -27.31 -17.09 10.45
C ASN A 141 -28.33 -15.99 10.78
N ALA A 142 -28.17 -14.80 10.22
CA ALA A 142 -29.11 -13.69 10.39
C ALA A 142 -30.51 -14.03 9.84
N ILE A 143 -30.59 -14.68 8.67
CA ILE A 143 -31.84 -15.16 8.08
C ILE A 143 -32.50 -16.18 9.01
N GLN A 144 -31.76 -17.18 9.52
CA GLN A 144 -32.33 -18.17 10.45
C GLN A 144 -32.83 -17.53 11.74
N LYS A 145 -32.11 -16.56 12.30
CA LYS A 145 -32.55 -15.84 13.49
C LYS A 145 -33.85 -15.08 13.24
N ALA A 146 -33.93 -14.33 12.14
CA ALA A 146 -35.13 -13.59 11.75
C ALA A 146 -36.35 -14.51 11.54
N LYS A 147 -36.14 -15.76 11.08
CA LYS A 147 -37.20 -16.79 11.02
C LYS A 147 -37.67 -17.20 12.41
N THR A 148 -36.75 -17.41 13.36
CA THR A 148 -37.11 -17.85 14.72
C THR A 148 -37.87 -16.79 15.52
N GLU A 149 -37.58 -15.50 15.31
CA GLU A 149 -38.19 -14.40 16.05
C GLU A 149 -39.63 -14.06 15.59
N LYS A 150 -40.16 -14.73 14.55
CA LYS A 150 -41.50 -14.52 13.98
C LYS A 150 -41.82 -13.03 13.83
N SER A 151 -40.95 -12.35 13.11
CA SER A 151 -40.90 -10.91 12.95
C SER A 151 -42.08 -10.37 12.13
N GLY A 152 -43.35 -10.61 12.47
CA GLY A 152 -44.58 -9.96 11.97
C GLY A 152 -44.77 -9.79 10.45
N ASN A 153 -43.96 -8.95 9.81
CA ASN A 153 -43.93 -8.65 8.38
C ASN A 153 -42.48 -8.65 7.82
N ILE A 154 -42.32 -8.59 6.50
CA ILE A 154 -40.99 -8.63 5.86
C ILE A 154 -40.09 -7.47 6.28
N LYS A 155 -40.66 -6.28 6.54
CA LYS A 155 -39.88 -5.13 6.96
C LYS A 155 -39.18 -5.40 8.29
N SER A 156 -39.90 -5.89 9.30
CA SER A 156 -39.27 -6.26 10.57
C SER A 156 -38.32 -7.45 10.42
N PHE A 157 -38.59 -8.37 9.50
CA PHE A 157 -37.67 -9.48 9.18
C PHE A 157 -36.32 -8.95 8.67
N VAL A 158 -36.34 -8.00 7.75
CA VAL A 158 -35.13 -7.39 7.17
C VAL A 158 -34.42 -6.50 8.19
N GLU A 159 -35.15 -5.78 9.04
CA GLU A 159 -34.57 -5.00 10.13
C GLU A 159 -33.75 -5.87 11.09
N VAL A 160 -34.25 -7.06 11.46
CA VAL A 160 -33.49 -8.03 12.27
C VAL A 160 -32.21 -8.46 11.54
N ILE A 161 -32.29 -8.79 10.25
CA ILE A 161 -31.10 -9.16 9.47
C ILE A 161 -30.07 -8.02 9.45
N CYS A 162 -30.51 -6.79 9.19
CA CYS A 162 -29.63 -5.63 9.16
C CYS A 162 -28.97 -5.38 10.52
N GLN A 163 -29.69 -5.60 11.62
CA GLN A 163 -29.15 -5.48 12.98
C GLN A 163 -28.07 -6.54 13.24
N GLU A 164 -28.31 -7.80 12.86
CA GLU A 164 -27.31 -8.88 13.03
C GLU A 164 -26.05 -8.68 12.18
N LEU A 165 -26.16 -7.95 11.07
CA LEU A 165 -25.05 -7.73 10.15
C LEU A 165 -24.30 -6.43 10.40
N VAL A 166 -24.77 -5.55 11.29
CA VAL A 166 -24.26 -4.17 11.43
C VAL A 166 -22.77 -4.11 11.77
N ASP A 167 -22.27 -5.05 12.59
CA ASP A 167 -20.87 -5.08 13.00
C ASP A 167 -19.93 -5.55 11.88
N LYS A 168 -20.51 -6.17 10.83
CA LYS A 168 -19.75 -6.77 9.74
C LYS A 168 -19.92 -6.00 8.43
N LEU A 169 -21.16 -5.79 8.01
CA LEU A 169 -21.53 -5.21 6.71
C LEU A 169 -22.14 -3.82 6.88
N VAL A 170 -21.67 -2.88 6.08
CA VAL A 170 -22.25 -1.54 6.01
C VAL A 170 -23.36 -1.54 4.97
N ILE A 171 -24.60 -1.70 5.42
CA ILE A 171 -25.78 -1.73 4.54
C ILE A 171 -26.36 -0.32 4.39
N SER A 172 -26.51 0.15 3.14
CA SER A 172 -27.04 1.47 2.83
C SER A 172 -28.51 1.62 3.25
N GLN A 173 -28.78 2.57 4.15
CA GLN A 173 -30.13 2.90 4.61
C GLN A 173 -30.99 3.54 3.52
N ASP A 174 -30.37 4.26 2.57
CA ASP A 174 -31.07 4.85 1.43
C ASP A 174 -31.56 3.73 0.46
N ALA A 175 -30.72 2.72 0.22
CA ALA A 175 -31.08 1.53 -0.57
C ALA A 175 -32.16 0.69 0.11
N LEU A 176 -32.05 0.54 1.44
CA LEU A 176 -33.05 -0.11 2.28
C LEU A 176 -34.38 0.63 2.27
N GLY A 177 -34.38 1.96 2.38
CA GLY A 177 -35.58 2.79 2.35
C GLY A 177 -36.38 2.66 1.05
N ALA A 178 -35.69 2.56 -0.09
CA ALA A 178 -36.33 2.31 -1.39
C ALA A 178 -36.99 0.92 -1.48
N PHE A 179 -36.62 -0.01 -0.62
CA PHE A 179 -37.12 -1.40 -0.57
C PHE A 179 -38.34 -1.59 0.37
N MET A 180 -38.53 -0.67 1.33
CA MET A 180 -39.47 -0.81 2.47
C MET A 180 -40.98 -0.77 2.12
N THR A 181 -41.35 -0.62 0.85
CA THR A 181 -42.74 -0.82 0.40
C THR A 181 -43.04 -2.30 0.26
N LEU A 182 -43.38 -2.98 1.37
CA LEU A 182 -43.79 -4.38 1.29
C LEU A 182 -45.07 -4.72 2.03
N ASN A 183 -46.00 -5.24 1.22
CA ASN A 183 -47.32 -5.80 1.53
C ASN A 183 -47.22 -7.24 2.06
N LYS A 184 -48.36 -7.81 2.45
CA LYS A 184 -48.57 -9.20 2.95
C LYS A 184 -47.88 -10.28 2.08
N ALA A 185 -46.62 -10.55 2.34
CA ALA A 185 -45.90 -11.67 1.76
C ALA A 185 -45.42 -12.60 2.88
N ASP A 186 -45.37 -13.89 2.56
CA ASP A 186 -45.09 -14.95 3.52
C ASP A 186 -43.62 -14.94 3.94
N GLN A 187 -43.37 -14.98 5.25
CA GLN A 187 -42.02 -14.85 5.80
C GLN A 187 -41.16 -16.09 5.52
N GLU A 188 -41.76 -17.28 5.50
CA GLU A 188 -41.03 -18.52 5.25
C GLU A 188 -40.59 -18.58 3.79
N GLN A 189 -41.48 -18.21 2.88
CA GLN A 189 -41.21 -18.10 1.45
C GLN A 189 -40.17 -17.00 1.16
N PHE A 190 -40.27 -15.82 1.80
CA PHE A 190 -39.26 -14.77 1.66
C PHE A 190 -37.88 -15.24 2.15
N ALA A 191 -37.83 -15.91 3.31
CA ALA A 191 -36.57 -16.41 3.85
C ALA A 191 -35.95 -17.51 2.98
N HIS A 192 -36.76 -18.37 2.36
CA HIS A 192 -36.29 -19.36 1.39
C HIS A 192 -35.65 -18.67 0.19
N TRP A 193 -36.36 -17.77 -0.48
CA TRP A 193 -35.84 -17.05 -1.64
C TRP A 193 -34.60 -16.22 -1.30
N LEU A 194 -34.57 -15.56 -0.15
CA LEU A 194 -33.38 -14.80 0.27
C LEU A 194 -32.16 -15.69 0.48
N THR A 195 -32.34 -16.93 0.94
CA THR A 195 -31.24 -17.89 1.08
C THR A 195 -30.71 -18.32 -0.29
N GLU A 196 -31.59 -18.55 -1.27
CA GLU A 196 -31.21 -18.85 -2.66
C GLU A 196 -30.47 -17.66 -3.29
N CYS A 197 -31.02 -16.45 -3.18
CA CYS A 197 -30.39 -15.23 -3.72
C CYS A 197 -29.01 -14.97 -3.10
N VAL A 198 -28.84 -15.17 -1.78
CA VAL A 198 -27.52 -15.06 -1.12
C VAL A 198 -26.53 -16.08 -1.68
N THR A 199 -26.98 -17.29 -1.98
CA THR A 199 -26.16 -18.35 -2.58
C THR A 199 -25.72 -18.00 -4.00
N GLU A 200 -26.65 -17.51 -4.83
CA GLU A 200 -26.37 -17.06 -6.20
C GLU A 200 -25.45 -15.83 -6.23
N MET A 201 -25.68 -14.87 -5.33
CA MET A 201 -24.82 -13.72 -5.13
C MET A 201 -23.39 -14.16 -4.79
N ALA A 202 -23.23 -15.11 -3.88
CA ALA A 202 -21.92 -15.64 -3.52
C ALA A 202 -21.20 -16.27 -4.73
N GLN A 203 -21.90 -17.06 -5.54
CA GLN A 203 -21.32 -17.64 -6.76
C GLN A 203 -20.88 -16.55 -7.75
N THR A 204 -21.74 -15.55 -7.96
CA THR A 204 -21.45 -14.41 -8.85
C THR A 204 -20.22 -13.62 -8.38
N LEU A 205 -20.14 -13.32 -7.08
CA LEU A 205 -19.02 -12.59 -6.49
C LEU A 205 -17.72 -13.40 -6.55
N ARG A 206 -17.79 -14.70 -6.26
CA ARG A 206 -16.65 -15.62 -6.37
C ARG A 206 -16.08 -15.61 -7.79
N GLU A 207 -16.92 -15.69 -8.81
CA GLU A 207 -16.46 -15.61 -10.20
C GLU A 207 -15.86 -14.25 -10.55
N LYS A 208 -16.48 -13.16 -10.09
CA LYS A 208 -15.96 -11.80 -10.28
C LYS A 208 -14.54 -11.67 -9.67
N PHE A 209 -14.35 -12.12 -8.43
CA PHE A 209 -13.05 -12.03 -7.76
C PHE A 209 -11.98 -12.91 -8.39
N LYS A 210 -12.35 -14.08 -8.93
CA LYS A 210 -11.44 -14.95 -9.71
C LYS A 210 -11.01 -14.34 -11.04
N LYS A 211 -11.90 -13.62 -11.72
CA LYS A 211 -11.61 -12.98 -13.01
C LYS A 211 -10.86 -11.66 -12.87
N THR A 212 -10.88 -11.03 -11.70
CA THR A 212 -10.19 -9.77 -11.45
C THR A 212 -8.74 -10.06 -11.07
N ASP A 213 -7.79 -9.48 -11.81
CA ASP A 213 -6.36 -9.61 -11.53
C ASP A 213 -5.94 -8.75 -10.32
N ILE A 214 -4.77 -9.05 -9.76
CA ILE A 214 -4.26 -8.35 -8.57
C ILE A 214 -4.01 -6.85 -8.82
N GLN A 215 -3.57 -6.46 -10.02
CA GLN A 215 -3.29 -5.05 -10.31
C GLN A 215 -4.59 -4.23 -10.28
N THR A 216 -5.66 -4.75 -10.90
CA THR A 216 -6.99 -4.14 -10.84
C THR A 216 -7.52 -4.10 -9.40
N LYS A 217 -7.30 -5.17 -8.61
CA LYS A 217 -7.70 -5.20 -7.19
C LYS A 217 -7.04 -4.10 -6.37
N LEU A 218 -5.72 -3.94 -6.49
CA LEU A 218 -4.94 -2.95 -5.73
C LEU A 218 -5.45 -1.52 -5.92
N GLN A 219 -5.97 -1.17 -7.12
CA GLN A 219 -6.53 0.16 -7.42
C GLN A 219 -7.84 0.45 -6.67
N SER A 220 -8.52 -0.58 -6.19
CA SER A 220 -9.83 -0.50 -5.53
C SER A 220 -9.77 -0.67 -4.01
N LEU A 221 -8.58 -0.89 -3.45
CA LEU A 221 -8.43 -1.12 -2.01
C LEU A 221 -8.52 0.18 -1.23
N HIS A 222 -9.14 0.10 -0.05
CA HIS A 222 -9.22 1.23 0.88
C HIS A 222 -7.86 1.56 1.51
N VAL A 223 -7.06 0.53 1.80
CA VAL A 223 -5.69 0.65 2.31
C VAL A 223 -4.76 0.23 1.18
N ASN A 224 -3.83 1.09 0.80
CA ASN A 224 -2.82 0.77 -0.19
C ASN A 224 -1.67 -0.05 0.47
N PRO A 225 -1.52 -1.35 0.13
CA PRO A 225 -0.46 -2.17 0.72
C PRO A 225 0.95 -1.66 0.42
N GLN A 226 1.16 -1.07 -0.76
CA GLN A 226 2.45 -0.53 -1.19
C GLN A 226 2.91 0.60 -0.26
N ASP A 227 2.03 1.57 -0.01
CA ASP A 227 2.33 2.72 0.85
C ASP A 227 2.47 2.28 2.31
N GLU A 228 1.63 1.37 2.80
CA GLU A 228 1.69 0.90 4.18
C GLU A 228 2.99 0.12 4.47
N LEU A 229 3.40 -0.77 3.56
CA LEU A 229 4.67 -1.49 3.65
C LEU A 229 5.85 -0.52 3.58
N PHE A 230 5.83 0.46 2.66
CA PHE A 230 6.86 1.50 2.58
C PHE A 230 6.96 2.28 3.89
N ASN A 231 5.86 2.83 4.38
CA ASN A 231 5.83 3.65 5.59
C ASN A 231 6.31 2.88 6.82
N THR A 232 5.99 1.59 6.92
CA THR A 232 6.40 0.80 8.08
C THR A 232 7.85 0.32 8.01
N LEU A 233 8.32 -0.08 6.83
CA LEU A 233 9.66 -0.68 6.67
C LEU A 233 10.74 0.37 6.39
N ILE A 234 10.40 1.48 5.75
CA ILE A 234 11.32 2.57 5.39
C ILE A 234 11.08 3.84 6.22
N GLY A 235 9.85 4.12 6.65
CA GLY A 235 9.57 5.33 7.43
C GLY A 235 9.42 6.56 6.55
N CYS A 236 10.21 7.61 6.80
CA CYS A 236 10.02 8.92 6.16
C CYS A 236 10.51 9.04 4.71
N GLY A 237 11.32 8.09 4.22
CA GLY A 237 11.87 8.15 2.85
C GLY A 237 12.96 9.21 2.62
N GLU A 238 13.23 10.08 3.59
CA GLU A 238 14.27 11.11 3.49
C GLU A 238 15.67 10.52 3.28
N GLN A 239 16.53 11.27 2.59
CA GLN A 239 17.88 10.82 2.23
C GLN A 239 18.95 11.80 2.70
N CYS A 240 20.10 11.28 3.14
CA CYS A 240 21.22 12.09 3.59
C CYS A 240 21.59 13.11 2.50
N PRO A 241 21.73 14.41 2.85
CA PRO A 241 21.93 15.47 1.86
C PRO A 241 23.23 15.30 1.05
N PHE A 242 24.22 14.59 1.61
CA PHE A 242 25.54 14.41 1.03
C PHE A 242 25.69 13.16 0.19
N CYS A 243 25.29 11.99 0.71
CA CYS A 243 25.49 10.72 0.01
C CYS A 243 24.20 10.04 -0.42
N LYS A 244 23.03 10.62 -0.10
CA LYS A 244 21.71 10.07 -0.42
C LYS A 244 21.39 8.73 0.27
N ALA A 245 22.16 8.30 1.28
CA ALA A 245 21.79 7.16 2.11
C ALA A 245 20.41 7.39 2.74
N PRO A 246 19.49 6.41 2.74
CA PRO A 246 18.16 6.61 3.29
C PRO A 246 18.23 6.81 4.80
N CYS A 247 17.30 7.60 5.32
CA CYS A 247 17.10 7.74 6.76
C CYS A 247 16.85 6.37 7.37
N GLU A 248 17.30 6.18 8.61
CA GLU A 248 17.10 4.99 9.45
C GLU A 248 16.22 5.27 10.68
N ALA A 249 15.82 6.53 10.91
CA ALA A 249 14.90 6.87 11.98
C ALA A 249 13.56 6.13 11.77
N GLY A 250 13.09 5.48 12.83
CA GLY A 250 11.86 4.68 12.81
C GLY A 250 10.61 5.56 12.75
N GLY A 251 9.60 5.09 12.01
CA GLY A 251 8.32 5.78 11.84
C GLY A 251 8.42 7.09 11.05
N THR A 252 7.26 7.71 10.80
CA THR A 252 7.15 8.98 10.06
C THR A 252 7.26 10.21 10.97
N ALA A 253 7.05 10.04 12.29
CA ALA A 253 7.11 11.12 13.27
C ALA A 253 8.48 11.16 13.97
N HIS A 254 9.47 11.76 13.31
CA HIS A 254 10.75 12.09 13.93
C HIS A 254 11.25 13.45 13.45
N THR A 255 12.02 14.13 14.30
CA THR A 255 12.55 15.48 14.02
C THR A 255 14.02 15.48 13.60
N GLU A 256 14.75 14.37 13.87
CA GLU A 256 16.14 14.21 13.43
C GLU A 256 16.26 12.96 12.55
N HIS A 257 16.90 13.12 11.40
CA HIS A 257 17.26 12.08 10.45
C HIS A 257 18.69 11.60 10.69
N PHE A 258 18.93 10.30 10.53
CA PHE A 258 20.29 9.73 10.58
C PHE A 258 20.36 8.50 9.69
N ALA A 259 21.58 8.10 9.35
CA ALA A 259 21.88 6.80 8.76
C ALA A 259 23.14 6.25 9.45
N SER A 260 23.17 4.96 9.75
CA SER A 260 24.34 4.30 10.31
C SER A 260 25.33 3.97 9.20
N LEU A 261 24.83 3.63 8.01
CA LEU A 261 25.64 3.26 6.85
C LEU A 261 25.65 4.38 5.81
N HIS A 262 26.69 5.20 5.86
CA HIS A 262 26.93 6.20 4.82
C HIS A 262 27.70 5.62 3.64
N ARG A 263 27.39 6.14 2.45
CA ARG A 263 28.01 5.74 1.17
C ARG A 263 28.86 6.88 0.58
N PRO A 264 29.69 6.61 -0.46
CA PRO A 264 30.48 7.64 -1.14
C PRO A 264 29.62 8.83 -1.59
N GLN A 265 30.10 10.06 -1.36
CA GLN A 265 29.33 11.27 -1.69
C GLN A 265 29.16 11.51 -3.19
N ALA A 266 29.96 10.85 -4.03
CA ALA A 266 29.79 10.78 -5.47
C ALA A 266 28.35 10.41 -5.86
N LEU A 267 27.72 9.48 -5.11
CA LEU A 267 26.33 9.07 -5.32
C LEU A 267 25.34 10.21 -5.03
N GLY A 268 25.68 11.13 -4.13
CA GLY A 268 24.94 12.37 -3.91
C GLY A 268 25.37 13.53 -4.81
N ARG A 269 26.10 13.25 -5.90
CA ARG A 269 26.58 14.22 -6.91
C ARG A 269 27.70 15.15 -6.45
N TYR A 270 28.31 14.90 -5.30
CA TYR A 270 29.42 15.70 -4.80
C TYR A 270 30.72 15.37 -5.55
N ARG A 271 31.50 16.42 -5.77
CA ARG A 271 32.76 16.39 -6.51
C ARG A 271 33.71 17.45 -5.98
N TRP A 272 35.00 17.24 -6.15
CA TRP A 272 36.04 18.18 -5.76
C TRP A 272 35.97 19.43 -6.64
N SER A 273 35.91 20.61 -6.03
CA SER A 273 35.76 21.89 -6.75
C SER A 273 36.92 22.20 -7.69
N ASN A 274 38.15 21.82 -7.31
CA ASN A 274 39.37 22.09 -8.07
C ASN A 274 39.59 21.13 -9.25
N THR A 275 39.22 19.85 -9.12
CA THR A 275 39.46 18.83 -10.15
C THR A 275 38.21 18.48 -10.95
N ASN A 276 37.03 18.82 -10.43
CA ASN A 276 35.72 18.37 -10.88
C ASN A 276 35.50 16.84 -10.80
N LYS A 277 36.38 16.10 -10.10
CA LYS A 277 36.28 14.64 -9.93
C LYS A 277 35.28 14.26 -8.85
N LEU A 278 34.52 13.19 -9.07
CA LEU A 278 33.59 12.63 -8.09
C LEU A 278 34.31 12.30 -6.76
N CYS A 279 33.63 12.58 -5.63
CA CYS A 279 34.18 12.42 -4.28
C CYS A 279 33.83 11.03 -3.72
N ILE A 280 34.84 10.18 -3.47
CA ILE A 280 34.63 8.82 -2.96
C ILE A 280 34.58 8.73 -1.44
N ASP A 281 34.88 9.83 -0.75
CA ASP A 281 34.85 9.89 0.71
C ASP A 281 33.40 9.78 1.22
N ILE A 282 33.25 9.30 2.46
CA ILE A 282 31.95 9.16 3.12
C ILE A 282 31.65 10.33 4.06
N CYS A 283 30.37 10.53 4.35
CA CYS A 283 29.89 11.65 5.18
C CYS A 283 30.49 11.61 6.58
N SER A 284 30.52 10.43 7.21
CA SER A 284 31.01 10.22 8.57
C SER A 284 32.47 10.66 8.76
N SER A 285 33.32 10.46 7.75
CA SER A 285 34.70 10.93 7.74
C SER A 285 34.78 12.45 7.57
N LEU A 286 34.00 12.99 6.63
CA LEU A 286 34.11 14.38 6.21
C LEU A 286 33.57 15.36 7.26
N VAL A 287 32.51 15.01 8.01
CA VAL A 287 31.98 15.84 9.10
C VAL A 287 32.94 16.06 10.27
N ASN A 288 34.02 15.28 10.36
CA ASN A 288 35.09 15.48 11.35
C ASN A 288 36.38 16.10 10.77
N SER A 289 36.39 16.40 9.46
CA SER A 289 37.56 16.94 8.75
C SER A 289 37.53 18.47 8.67
N ASP A 290 38.63 19.09 8.24
CA ASP A 290 38.70 20.53 7.92
C ASP A 290 38.29 20.82 6.45
N ILE A 291 37.72 19.83 5.77
CA ILE A 291 37.26 19.96 4.38
C ILE A 291 35.94 20.73 4.36
N SER A 292 35.70 21.43 3.25
CA SER A 292 34.46 22.15 2.99
C SER A 292 33.72 21.56 1.79
N PHE A 293 32.39 21.64 1.81
CA PHE A 293 31.51 21.31 0.69
C PHE A 293 30.95 22.56 0.04
N LEU A 294 30.45 22.43 -1.19
CA LEU A 294 29.70 23.49 -1.85
C LEU A 294 28.22 23.34 -1.53
N CYS A 295 27.63 24.34 -0.87
CA CYS A 295 26.22 24.32 -0.51
C CYS A 295 25.38 24.79 -1.70
N ILE A 296 24.56 23.89 -2.24
CA ILE A 296 23.67 24.21 -3.38
C ILE A 296 22.63 25.27 -2.97
N GLU A 297 22.12 25.20 -1.75
CA GLU A 297 21.11 26.14 -1.21
C GLU A 297 21.64 27.56 -1.02
N ARG A 298 22.97 27.72 -0.94
CA ARG A 298 23.65 29.03 -0.82
C ARG A 298 24.49 29.33 -2.05
N GLU A 299 23.94 29.09 -3.24
CA GLU A 299 24.58 29.44 -4.52
C GLU A 299 26.01 28.88 -4.68
N TYR A 300 26.23 27.64 -4.23
CA TYR A 300 27.52 26.96 -4.25
C TYR A 300 28.62 27.62 -3.41
N GLN A 301 28.25 28.35 -2.34
CA GLN A 301 29.22 28.83 -1.35
C GLN A 301 29.92 27.67 -0.63
N SER A 302 31.18 27.87 -0.27
CA SER A 302 31.96 26.89 0.47
C SER A 302 31.59 26.92 1.96
N HIS A 303 31.23 25.75 2.51
CA HIS A 303 30.86 25.58 3.91
C HIS A 303 31.62 24.42 4.53
N PRO A 304 32.15 24.56 5.76
CA PRO A 304 32.90 23.50 6.41
C PRO A 304 31.97 22.32 6.74
N TYR A 305 32.42 21.09 6.51
CA TYR A 305 31.64 19.90 6.86
C TYR A 305 31.35 19.83 8.37
N LYS A 306 32.26 20.28 9.24
CA LYS A 306 32.03 20.38 10.70
C LYS A 306 30.83 21.26 11.07
N GLY A 307 30.48 22.23 10.22
CA GLY A 307 29.36 23.15 10.38
C GLY A 307 28.10 22.75 9.59
N TYR A 308 28.01 21.51 9.09
CA TYR A 308 26.91 21.11 8.19
C TYR A 308 25.50 21.35 8.76
N LYS A 309 25.34 21.29 10.10
CA LYS A 309 24.05 21.54 10.78
C LYS A 309 23.50 22.95 10.56
N GLU A 310 24.32 23.92 10.13
CA GLU A 310 23.81 25.23 9.73
C GLU A 310 22.96 25.17 8.45
N MET A 311 23.22 24.19 7.57
CA MET A 311 22.44 23.95 6.34
C MET A 311 21.41 22.84 6.54
N TYR A 312 21.80 21.78 7.24
CA TYR A 312 21.00 20.58 7.43
C TYR A 312 20.78 20.32 8.93
N PRO A 313 20.00 21.18 9.63
CA PRO A 313 19.85 21.13 11.09
C PRO A 313 19.20 19.81 11.57
N ASP A 314 18.32 19.26 10.74
CA ASP A 314 17.54 18.05 11.03
C ASP A 314 18.32 16.76 10.73
N TRP A 315 19.54 16.85 10.19
CA TRP A 315 20.38 15.67 9.97
C TRP A 315 21.42 15.50 11.08
N LYS A 316 21.57 14.25 11.53
CA LYS A 316 22.58 13.81 12.48
C LYS A 316 23.47 12.76 11.83
N ILE A 317 24.59 13.22 11.30
CA ILE A 317 25.67 12.40 10.75
C ILE A 317 26.67 12.15 11.88
N GLN A 318 26.76 10.90 12.32
CA GLN A 318 27.73 10.50 13.33
C GLN A 318 29.11 10.39 12.70
N ALA A 319 30.12 10.94 13.38
CA ALA A 319 31.50 10.73 12.97
C ALA A 319 31.86 9.26 13.26
N ASP A 320 32.33 8.55 12.23
CA ASP A 320 32.84 7.19 12.34
C ASP A 320 34.32 7.20 11.96
N ALA A 321 35.15 6.65 12.85
CA ALA A 321 36.58 6.53 12.67
C ALA A 321 36.99 5.42 11.70
N SER A 322 36.05 4.55 11.27
CA SER A 322 36.32 3.50 10.28
C SER A 322 36.73 4.05 8.90
N LEU A 323 36.48 5.34 8.63
CA LEU A 323 36.86 6.14 7.46
C LEU A 323 36.50 5.58 6.06
N GLN A 324 35.89 4.40 5.95
CA GLN A 324 35.77 3.67 4.68
C GLN A 324 34.31 3.33 4.34
N ALA A 325 33.99 3.40 3.04
CA ALA A 325 32.72 2.86 2.53
C ALA A 325 32.68 1.33 2.65
N SER A 326 31.47 0.74 2.69
CA SER A 326 31.30 -0.71 2.60
C SER A 326 31.77 -1.24 1.25
N ASP A 327 32.23 -2.49 1.20
CA ASP A 327 32.73 -3.09 -0.04
C ASP A 327 31.65 -3.14 -1.13
N TYR A 328 30.38 -3.21 -0.74
CA TYR A 328 29.25 -3.01 -1.65
C TYR A 328 29.31 -1.67 -2.40
N TRP A 329 29.40 -0.54 -1.68
CA TRP A 329 29.42 0.77 -2.34
C TRP A 329 30.75 1.07 -3.02
N LYS A 330 31.85 0.47 -2.56
CA LYS A 330 33.14 0.50 -3.27
C LYS A 330 33.04 -0.19 -4.63
N TYR A 331 32.43 -1.38 -4.67
CA TYR A 331 32.15 -2.13 -5.91
C TYR A 331 31.32 -1.30 -6.89
N VAL A 332 30.19 -0.76 -6.43
CA VAL A 332 29.29 0.08 -7.25
C VAL A 332 30.03 1.30 -7.82
N MET A 333 30.83 1.99 -6.99
CA MET A 333 31.62 3.14 -7.44
C MET A 333 32.73 2.78 -8.41
N ALA A 334 33.41 1.65 -8.21
CA ALA A 334 34.45 1.18 -9.13
C ALA A 334 33.87 0.82 -10.49
N LYS A 335 32.69 0.19 -10.48
CA LYS A 335 32.03 -0.31 -11.69
C LYS A 335 31.41 0.79 -12.55
N PHE A 336 30.64 1.69 -11.95
CA PHE A 336 29.85 2.69 -12.67
C PHE A 336 30.45 4.10 -12.62
N ASN A 337 31.76 4.20 -12.39
CA ASN A 337 32.45 5.48 -12.15
C ASN A 337 32.24 6.48 -13.31
N ASP A 338 32.40 5.99 -14.54
CA ASP A 338 32.32 6.82 -15.75
C ASP A 338 30.87 7.22 -16.04
N GLU A 339 29.91 6.31 -15.81
CA GLU A 339 28.48 6.55 -15.98
C GLU A 339 27.96 7.57 -14.96
N PHE A 340 28.36 7.46 -13.68
CA PHE A 340 28.05 8.49 -12.68
C PHE A 340 28.67 9.83 -13.07
N ALA A 341 29.92 9.84 -13.55
CA ALA A 341 30.57 11.07 -13.95
C ALA A 341 29.86 11.74 -15.13
N ALA A 342 29.49 10.97 -16.16
CA ALA A 342 28.74 11.44 -17.31
C ALA A 342 27.36 11.99 -16.89
N ALA A 343 26.61 11.24 -16.07
CA ALA A 343 25.28 11.63 -15.62
C ALA A 343 25.29 12.91 -14.75
N TYR A 344 26.37 13.16 -14.02
CA TYR A 344 26.48 14.30 -13.12
C TYR A 344 27.30 15.46 -13.68
N VAL A 345 27.73 15.36 -14.96
CA VAL A 345 28.59 16.36 -15.63
C VAL A 345 29.85 16.63 -14.81
N ALA A 346 30.46 15.54 -14.34
CA ALA A 346 31.66 15.52 -13.52
C ALA A 346 32.78 14.75 -14.25
N LYS A 347 33.99 14.78 -13.69
CA LYS A 347 35.05 13.84 -14.07
C LYS A 347 34.95 12.57 -13.22
N PRO A 348 35.36 11.41 -13.76
CA PRO A 348 35.44 10.17 -12.98
C PRO A 348 36.27 10.35 -11.71
N ALA A 349 35.89 9.65 -10.65
CA ALA A 349 36.66 9.58 -9.42
C ALA A 349 38.00 8.87 -9.64
N ASP A 350 38.98 9.19 -8.79
CA ASP A 350 40.21 8.39 -8.67
C ASP A 350 39.92 7.15 -7.82
N ILE A 351 39.40 6.10 -8.45
CA ILE A 351 39.06 4.84 -7.79
C ILE A 351 40.35 4.09 -7.39
N PRO A 352 40.55 3.76 -6.10
CA PRO A 352 41.68 2.95 -5.64
C PRO A 352 41.68 1.57 -6.31
N GLU A 353 42.87 1.02 -6.60
CA GLU A 353 42.97 -0.28 -7.29
C GLU A 353 42.28 -1.40 -6.50
N ALA A 354 42.41 -1.38 -5.17
CA ALA A 354 41.73 -2.33 -4.29
C ALA A 354 40.20 -2.34 -4.42
N TRP A 355 39.56 -1.24 -4.85
CA TRP A 355 38.10 -1.21 -5.06
C TRP A 355 37.72 -1.92 -6.37
N LYS A 356 38.59 -1.89 -7.37
CA LYS A 356 38.37 -2.54 -8.68
C LYS A 356 38.54 -4.06 -8.59
N GLU A 357 39.25 -4.53 -7.57
CA GLU A 357 39.45 -5.96 -7.28
C GLU A 357 38.28 -6.58 -6.51
N ILE A 358 37.33 -5.77 -6.00
CA ILE A 358 36.16 -6.28 -5.25
C ILE A 358 35.25 -7.06 -6.20
N THR A 359 34.90 -8.27 -5.83
CA THR A 359 33.99 -9.12 -6.61
C THR A 359 32.52 -8.90 -6.19
N PRO A 360 31.53 -9.26 -7.05
CA PRO A 360 30.12 -9.23 -6.66
C PRO A 360 29.83 -10.02 -5.38
N GLU A 361 30.50 -11.16 -5.17
CA GLU A 361 30.32 -12.01 -3.99
C GLU A 361 30.84 -11.32 -2.72
N GLN A 362 31.93 -10.56 -2.81
CA GLN A 362 32.43 -9.74 -1.71
C GLN A 362 31.49 -8.56 -1.40
N ALA A 363 30.94 -7.93 -2.44
CA ALA A 363 29.91 -6.90 -2.29
C ALA A 363 28.65 -7.45 -1.58
N GLU A 364 28.18 -8.63 -1.98
CA GLU A 364 27.06 -9.32 -1.31
C GLU A 364 27.39 -9.69 0.14
N ALA A 365 28.58 -10.25 0.40
CA ALA A 365 29.00 -10.60 1.75
C ALA A 365 29.03 -9.37 2.67
N SER A 366 29.50 -8.23 2.15
CA SER A 366 29.49 -6.96 2.88
C SER A 366 28.07 -6.45 3.18
N LEU A 367 27.09 -6.68 2.31
CA LEU A 367 25.68 -6.40 2.62
C LEU A 367 25.18 -7.28 3.78
N LYS A 368 25.49 -8.57 3.76
CA LYS A 368 25.08 -9.49 4.84
C LYS A 368 25.66 -9.06 6.18
N GLU A 369 26.95 -8.72 6.21
CA GLU A 369 27.61 -8.19 7.41
C GLU A 369 26.98 -6.87 7.88
N SER A 370 26.54 -6.02 6.97
CA SER A 370 25.98 -4.71 7.33
C SER A 370 24.55 -4.78 7.86
N PHE A 371 23.74 -5.74 7.41
CA PHE A 371 22.29 -5.78 7.68
C PHE A 371 21.78 -7.01 8.43
N LEU A 372 22.55 -8.11 8.46
CA LEU A 372 22.11 -9.41 9.00
C LEU A 372 22.98 -9.90 10.16
N VAL A 373 23.66 -9.00 10.89
CA VAL A 373 24.43 -9.40 12.08
C VAL A 373 23.48 -10.06 13.09
N ILE A 374 23.69 -11.37 13.28
CA ILE A 374 23.05 -12.25 14.28
C ILE A 374 23.56 -11.92 15.67
#